data_AF-A0A2V6LYQ7-F1
#
_entry.id   AF-A0A2V6LYQ7-F1
#
_cell.length_a   1.000
_cell.length_b   1.000
_cell.length_c   1.000
_cell.angle_alpha   90.00
_cell.angle_beta   90.00
_cell.angle_gamma   90.00
#
_symmetry.space_group_name_H-M   'P 1'
#
loop_
_entity.id
_entity.type
_entity.pdbx_description
1 polymer ?
#
loop_
_entity_poly.entity_id
_entity_poly.type
_entity_poly.pdbx_seq_one_letter_code
_entity_poly.pdbx_strand_id
1 'polypeptide(L)' 'RSRAKFAAKLGTVLEEADESLYWLELIRDGELMSDSKISLLLKEANELTAILAAGRKSAASNRTSNIKHLT' A
#
# COMPACT_ATOMS: atom_id res chain seq x y z
N ARG A 1 21.71 5.88 0.13
CA ARG A 1 20.66 4.84 -0.15
C ARG A 1 19.94 5.25 -1.43
N SER A 2 19.72 4.37 -2.43
CA SER A 2 19.19 4.77 -3.75
C SER A 2 17.65 4.76 -3.82
N ARG A 3 17.07 5.55 -4.75
CA ARG A 3 15.62 5.55 -5.03
C ARG A 3 15.12 4.18 -5.47
N ALA A 4 15.90 3.46 -6.28
CA ALA A 4 15.59 2.10 -6.70
C ALA A 4 15.47 1.13 -5.51
N LYS A 5 16.40 1.19 -4.54
CA LYS A 5 16.35 0.38 -3.32
C LYS A 5 15.13 0.72 -2.46
N PHE A 6 14.72 1.99 -2.42
CA PHE A 6 13.52 2.42 -1.72
C PHE A 6 12.24 1.90 -2.41
N ALA A 7 12.13 2.03 -3.72
CA ALA A 7 11.01 1.52 -4.50
C ALA A 7 10.88 -0.01 -4.40
N ALA A 8 12.00 -0.74 -4.40
CA ALA A 8 12.01 -2.18 -4.19
C ALA A 8 11.43 -2.56 -2.81
N LYS A 9 11.80 -1.85 -1.74
CA LYS A 9 11.26 -2.14 -0.41
C LYS A 9 9.78 -1.79 -0.28
N LEU A 10 9.33 -0.73 -0.96
CA LEU A 10 7.88 -0.44 -1.08
C LEU A 10 7.14 -1.56 -1.82
N GLY A 11 7.80 -2.23 -2.78
CA GLY A 11 7.25 -3.41 -3.43
C GLY A 11 7.00 -4.55 -2.45
N THR A 12 8.01 -4.92 -1.65
CA THR A 12 7.85 -5.93 -0.60
C THR A 12 6.74 -5.56 0.37
N VAL A 13 6.71 -4.32 0.88
CA VAL A 13 5.69 -3.94 1.88
C VAL A 13 4.28 -3.93 1.27
N LEU A 14 4.15 -3.62 -0.02
CA LEU A 14 2.87 -3.72 -0.72
C LEU A 14 2.38 -5.18 -0.81
N GLU A 15 3.27 -6.13 -1.14
CA GLU A 15 2.95 -7.56 -1.19
C GLU A 15 2.48 -8.06 0.19
N GLU A 16 3.21 -7.71 1.26
CA GLU A 16 2.85 -8.10 2.64
C GLU A 16 1.53 -7.48 3.12
N ALA A 17 1.21 -6.25 2.68
CA ALA A 17 -0.05 -5.57 3.01
C ALA A 17 -1.25 -6.21 2.29
N ASP A 18 -1.08 -6.58 1.02
CA ASP A 18 -2.09 -7.29 0.22
C ASP A 18 -2.37 -8.68 0.81
N GLU A 19 -1.33 -9.43 1.18
CA GLU A 19 -1.47 -10.71 1.88
C GLU A 19 -2.18 -10.54 3.24
N SER A 20 -1.84 -9.49 4.00
CA SER A 20 -2.51 -9.20 5.27
C SER A 20 -4.00 -8.90 5.08
N LEU A 21 -4.35 -8.15 4.03
CA LEU A 21 -5.74 -7.88 3.66
C LEU A 21 -6.47 -9.19 3.32
N TYR A 22 -5.86 -10.06 2.52
CA TYR A 22 -6.42 -11.38 2.20
C TYR A 22 -6.70 -12.23 3.46
N TRP A 23 -5.79 -12.24 4.43
CA TRP A 23 -6.04 -12.95 5.69
C TRP A 23 -7.23 -12.38 6.47
N LEU A 24 -7.42 -11.06 6.47
CA LEU A 24 -8.58 -10.43 7.11
C LEU A 24 -9.89 -10.79 6.39
N GLU A 25 -9.87 -10.93 5.07
CA GLU A 25 -11.03 -11.40 4.29
C GLU A 25 -11.38 -12.84 4.66
N LEU A 26 -10.38 -13.73 4.76
CA LEU A 26 -10.61 -15.10 5.22
C LEU A 26 -11.15 -15.18 6.66
N ILE A 27 -10.67 -14.32 7.56
CA ILE A 27 -11.18 -14.23 8.94
C ILE A 27 -12.65 -13.79 8.97
N ARG A 28 -13.03 -12.82 8.12
CA ARG A 28 -14.42 -12.39 7.95
C ARG A 28 -15.27 -13.53 7.41
N ASP A 29 -14.84 -14.16 6.33
CA ASP A 29 -15.60 -15.19 5.62
C ASP A 29 -15.75 -16.48 6.44
N GLY A 30 -14.77 -16.76 7.31
CA GLY A 30 -14.83 -17.85 8.29
C GLY A 30 -15.60 -17.52 9.57
N GLU A 31 -16.21 -16.33 9.67
CA GLU A 31 -16.94 -15.84 10.86
C GLU A 31 -16.11 -15.92 12.16
N LEU A 32 -14.79 -15.80 12.06
CA LEU A 32 -13.86 -15.99 13.20
C LEU A 32 -13.78 -14.75 14.11
N MET A 33 -14.39 -13.63 13.70
CA MET A 33 -14.44 -12.37 14.44
C MET A 33 -15.75 -11.63 14.16
N SER A 34 -16.22 -10.84 15.13
CA SER A 34 -17.40 -9.98 14.93
C SER A 34 -17.23 -9.01 13.76
N ASP A 35 -18.26 -8.89 12.94
CA ASP A 35 -18.27 -8.04 11.73
C ASP A 35 -17.84 -6.58 12.01
N SER A 36 -18.26 -6.02 13.15
CA SER A 36 -17.91 -4.65 13.54
C SER A 36 -16.41 -4.41 13.75
N LYS A 37 -15.67 -5.43 14.22
CA LYS A 37 -14.22 -5.35 14.43
C LYS A 37 -13.46 -5.61 13.14
N ILE A 38 -13.84 -6.66 12.40
CA ILE A 38 -13.15 -7.05 11.18
C ILE A 38 -13.35 -6.01 10.06
N SER A 39 -14.52 -5.36 9.98
CA SER A 39 -14.80 -4.30 9.01
C SER A 39 -13.87 -3.09 9.15
N LEU A 40 -13.51 -2.70 10.39
CA LEU A 40 -12.56 -1.61 10.63
C LEU A 40 -11.15 -1.98 10.16
N LEU A 41 -10.71 -3.21 10.45
CA LEU A 41 -9.39 -3.71 10.04
C LEU A 41 -9.29 -3.87 8.52
N LEU A 42 -10.33 -4.42 7.87
CA LEU A 42 -10.40 -4.54 6.40
C LEU A 42 -10.31 -3.18 5.71
N LYS A 43 -10.98 -2.17 6.27
CA LYS A 43 -10.93 -0.81 5.76
C LYS A 43 -9.51 -0.24 5.86
N GLU A 44 -8.89 -0.32 7.04
CA GLU A 44 -7.52 0.17 7.25
C GLU A 44 -6.51 -0.57 6.36
N ALA A 45 -6.61 -1.89 6.25
CA ALA A 45 -5.73 -2.69 5.39
C ALA A 45 -5.85 -2.31 3.90
N ASN A 46 -7.07 -2.02 3.42
CA ASN A 46 -7.28 -1.49 2.08
C ASN A 46 -6.64 -0.11 1.89
N GLU A 47 -6.82 0.81 2.84
CA GLU A 47 -6.24 2.15 2.81
C GLU A 47 -4.70 2.09 2.79
N LEU A 48 -4.09 1.24 3.63
CA LEU A 48 -2.64 1.02 3.66
C LEU A 48 -2.13 0.44 2.33
N THR A 49 -2.82 -0.56 1.78
CA THR A 49 -2.48 -1.16 0.48
C THR A 49 -2.52 -0.11 -0.63
N ALA A 50 -3.56 0.74 -0.65
CA ALA A 50 -3.68 1.83 -1.61
C ALA A 50 -2.55 2.87 -1.47
N ILE A 51 -2.21 3.26 -0.24
CA ILE A 51 -1.09 4.17 0.05
C ILE A 51 0.23 3.59 -0.44
N LEU A 52 0.50 2.31 -0.16
CA LEU A 52 1.73 1.63 -0.56
C LEU A 52 1.84 1.49 -2.07
N ALA A 53 0.73 1.17 -2.75
CA ALA A 53 0.66 1.11 -4.21
C ALA A 53 0.96 2.48 -4.84
N ALA A 54 0.32 3.55 -4.34
CA ALA A 54 0.58 4.92 -4.79
C ALA A 54 2.02 5.37 -4.50
N GLY A 55 2.56 4.99 -3.34
CA GLY A 55 3.93 5.23 -2.92
C GLY A 55 4.94 4.55 -3.84
N ARG A 56 4.76 3.26 -4.14
CA ARG A 56 5.60 2.49 -5.05
C ARG A 56 5.61 3.11 -6.45
N LYS A 57 4.44 3.44 -6.99
CA LYS A 57 4.31 4.10 -8.30
C LYS A 57 5.03 5.45 -8.31
N SER A 58 4.90 6.23 -7.24
CA SER A 58 5.55 7.53 -7.11
C SER A 58 7.08 7.44 -6.95
N ALA A 59 7.58 6.43 -6.25
CA ALA A 59 9.01 6.20 -6.07
C ALA A 59 9.70 5.67 -7.34
N ALA A 60 8.99 4.84 -8.12
CA ALA A 60 9.45 4.30 -9.39
C ALA A 60 9.39 5.33 -10.54
N SER A 61 8.48 6.30 -10.46
CA SER A 61 8.35 7.36 -11.48
C SER A 61 9.49 8.38 -11.35
N ASN A 62 10.28 8.56 -12.41
CA ASN A 62 11.28 9.63 -12.48
C ASN A 62 10.59 10.96 -12.86
N ARG A 63 9.87 11.57 -11.91
CA ARG A 63 9.31 12.91 -12.12
C ARG A 63 10.45 13.93 -12.08
N THR A 64 10.95 14.30 -13.25
CA THR A 64 11.72 15.53 -13.43
C THR A 64 10.77 16.70 -13.24
N SER A 65 11.03 17.54 -12.23
CA SER A 65 10.29 18.78 -12.00
C SER A 65 10.45 19.65 -13.24
N ASN A 66 9.39 19.81 -14.04
CA ASN A 66 9.40 20.68 -15.21
C ASN A 66 9.15 22.14 -14.79
N ILE A 67 9.94 22.62 -13.82
CA ILE A 67 9.93 24.02 -13.42
C ILE A 67 10.63 24.76 -14.56
N LYS A 68 9.85 25.27 -15.52
CA LYS A 68 10.34 26.23 -16.49
C LYS A 68 10.87 27.42 -15.71
N HIS A 69 12.17 27.61 -15.71
CA HIS A 69 12.78 28.81 -15.15
C HIS A 69 12.30 29.98 -16.00
N LEU A 70 11.34 30.76 -15.47
CA LEU A 70 10.90 32.00 -16.09
C LEU A 70 12.03 33.02 -15.87
N THR A 71 12.94 33.09 -16.84
CA THR A 71 13.84 34.22 -17.09
C THR A 71 13.34 34.96 -18.31
#